data_AF-A0A8T6V7D4-F1
#
_entry.id   AF-A0A8T6V7D4-F1
#
_cell.length_a   1.000
_cell.length_b   1.000
_cell.length_c   1.000
_cell.angle_alpha   90.00
_cell.angle_beta   90.00
_cell.angle_gamma   90.00
#
_symmetry.space_group_name_H-M   'P 1'
#
loop_
_entity.id
_entity.type
_entity.pdbx_description
1 polymer ?
#
loop_
_entity_poly.entity_id
_entity_poly.type
_entity_poly.pdbx_seq_one_letter_code
_entity_poly.pdbx_strand_id
1 'polypeptide(L)'
;MAHDIKTPLSTVALNLKMLQTRLGKIRLSETDHYELSDDIKMMRSELENIQLMTKNFLKFSNLDKPHFQAFDTKNIIEDAIKKYQPYLSDDLDIQISIDDDVKPVWADPRQIEMIFHILLENALAAMQGKGLININISMAQYLEKSFLESLEIEVADTGPGIDENDKIKIFEPY
;
A
#
# COMPACT_ATOMS: atom_id res chain seq x y z
N MET A 1 -21.81 -0.71 3.04
CA MET A 1 -21.18 0.19 2.05
C MET A 1 -20.03 -0.48 1.28
N ALA A 2 -18.92 -0.86 1.91
CA ALA A 2 -17.82 -1.56 1.23
C ALA A 2 -18.27 -2.84 0.47
N HIS A 3 -19.09 -3.65 1.13
CA HIS A 3 -19.69 -4.85 0.56
C HIS A 3 -20.61 -4.56 -0.65
N ASP A 4 -21.31 -3.43 -0.61
CA ASP A 4 -22.31 -3.06 -1.61
C ASP A 4 -21.67 -2.54 -2.90
N ILE A 5 -20.41 -2.08 -2.84
CA ILE A 5 -19.62 -1.70 -4.02
C ILE A 5 -18.78 -2.87 -4.54
N LYS A 6 -18.24 -3.72 -3.64
CA LYS A 6 -17.43 -4.88 -4.02
C LYS A 6 -18.24 -5.92 -4.81
N THR A 7 -19.52 -6.09 -4.47
CA THR A 7 -20.43 -7.05 -5.11
C THR A 7 -20.65 -6.75 -6.60
N PRO A 8 -21.10 -5.55 -7.02
CA PRO A 8 -21.30 -5.23 -8.44
C PRO A 8 -19.99 -5.30 -9.23
N LEU A 9 -18.86 -4.83 -8.69
CA LEU A 9 -17.55 -4.92 -9.36
C LEU A 9 -17.11 -6.37 -9.59
N SER A 10 -17.38 -7.27 -8.63
CA SER A 10 -17.09 -8.71 -8.78
C SER A 10 -17.97 -9.35 -9.87
N THR A 11 -19.23 -8.94 -9.97
CA THR A 11 -20.16 -9.40 -11.01
C THR A 11 -19.71 -8.95 -12.41
N VAL A 12 -19.28 -7.70 -12.56
CA VAL A 12 -18.74 -7.19 -13.84
C VAL A 12 -17.47 -7.94 -14.23
N ALA A 13 -16.57 -8.20 -13.27
CA ALA A 13 -15.34 -8.96 -13.52
C ALA A 13 -15.63 -10.38 -14.01
N LEU A 14 -16.60 -11.04 -13.38
CA LEU A 14 -17.05 -12.37 -13.79
C LEU A 14 -17.63 -12.35 -15.21
N ASN A 15 -18.48 -11.36 -15.52
CA ASN A 15 -19.07 -11.22 -16.85
C ASN A 15 -18.02 -10.97 -17.93
N LEU A 16 -17.02 -10.10 -17.69
CA LEU A 16 -15.91 -9.89 -18.61
C LEU A 16 -15.11 -11.18 -18.85
N LYS A 17 -14.84 -11.95 -17.79
CA LYS A 17 -14.18 -13.25 -17.90
C LYS A 17 -15.00 -14.26 -18.72
N MET A 18 -16.33 -14.26 -18.53
CA MET A 18 -17.23 -15.09 -19.33
C MET A 18 -17.28 -14.66 -20.79
N LEU A 19 -17.31 -13.35 -21.08
CA LEU A 19 -17.24 -12.82 -22.45
C LEU A 19 -15.94 -13.22 -23.13
N GLN A 20 -14.80 -13.08 -22.44
CA GLN A 20 -13.49 -13.50 -22.95
C GLN A 20 -13.48 -15.01 -23.28
N THR A 21 -14.08 -15.83 -22.41
CA THR A 21 -14.19 -17.29 -22.62
C THR A 21 -15.10 -17.63 -23.80
N ARG A 22 -16.19 -16.86 -24.01
CA ARG A 22 -17.11 -17.06 -25.14
C ARG A 22 -16.48 -16.60 -26.46
N LEU A 23 -15.75 -15.49 -26.46
CA LEU A 23 -15.07 -14.96 -27.64
C LEU A 23 -14.15 -16.02 -28.26
N GLY A 24 -13.35 -16.71 -27.45
CA GLY A 24 -12.47 -17.80 -27.92
C GLY A 24 -13.19 -19.04 -28.47
N LYS A 25 -14.53 -19.09 -28.41
CA LYS A 25 -15.37 -20.17 -28.96
C LYS A 25 -16.19 -19.73 -30.18
N ILE A 26 -16.20 -18.45 -30.52
CA ILE A 26 -16.95 -17.89 -31.64
C ILE A 26 -16.01 -17.81 -32.85
N ARG A 27 -16.52 -18.18 -34.03
CA ARG A 27 -15.77 -18.05 -35.28
C ARG A 27 -16.00 -16.65 -35.84
N LEU A 28 -14.97 -15.81 -35.75
CA LEU A 28 -14.93 -14.44 -36.27
C LEU A 28 -13.82 -14.32 -37.32
N SER A 29 -13.77 -13.19 -38.04
CA SER A 29 -12.56 -12.84 -38.78
C SER A 29 -11.40 -12.62 -37.81
N GLU A 30 -10.15 -12.78 -38.26
CA GLU A 30 -8.98 -12.54 -37.40
C GLU A 30 -8.95 -11.11 -36.87
N THR A 31 -9.33 -10.14 -37.71
CA THR A 31 -9.40 -8.71 -37.37
C THR A 31 -10.44 -8.46 -36.28
N ASP A 32 -11.67 -8.93 -36.45
CA ASP A 32 -12.74 -8.73 -35.45
C ASP A 32 -12.39 -9.43 -34.14
N HIS A 33 -11.81 -10.63 -34.19
CA HIS A 33 -11.40 -11.35 -32.99
C HIS A 33 -10.30 -10.61 -32.23
N TYR A 34 -9.34 -10.02 -32.94
CA TYR A 34 -8.28 -9.21 -32.34
C TYR A 34 -8.85 -7.97 -31.66
N GLU A 35 -9.67 -7.18 -32.36
CA GLU A 35 -10.27 -5.94 -31.84
C GLU A 35 -11.12 -6.21 -30.60
N LEU A 36 -12.06 -7.16 -30.66
CA LEU A 36 -12.89 -7.53 -29.51
C LEU A 36 -12.06 -8.09 -28.35
N SER A 37 -10.98 -8.80 -28.62
CA SER A 37 -10.10 -9.28 -27.56
C SER A 37 -9.33 -8.15 -26.90
N ASP A 38 -8.96 -7.12 -27.63
CA ASP A 38 -8.23 -5.96 -27.10
C ASP A 38 -9.15 -5.07 -26.26
N ASP A 39 -10.38 -4.83 -26.73
CA ASP A 39 -11.41 -4.11 -25.98
C ASP A 39 -11.72 -4.79 -24.64
N ILE A 40 -11.85 -6.12 -24.62
CA ILE A 40 -12.08 -6.88 -23.37
C ILE A 40 -10.89 -6.78 -22.42
N LYS A 41 -9.65 -6.78 -22.93
CA LYS A 41 -8.46 -6.58 -22.09
C LYS A 41 -8.44 -5.19 -21.49
N MET A 42 -8.73 -4.16 -22.29
CA MET A 42 -8.79 -2.77 -21.83
C MET A 42 -9.87 -2.59 -20.75
N MET A 43 -11.09 -3.09 -20.99
CA MET A 43 -12.18 -3.06 -20.00
C MET A 43 -11.81 -3.78 -18.70
N ARG A 44 -11.09 -4.90 -18.78
CA ARG A 44 -10.62 -5.62 -17.60
C ARG A 44 -9.59 -4.81 -16.82
N SER A 45 -8.63 -4.21 -17.51
CA SER A 45 -7.60 -3.34 -16.88
C SER A 45 -8.26 -2.17 -16.15
N GLU A 46 -9.22 -1.50 -16.78
CA GLU A 46 -9.95 -0.40 -16.13
C GLU A 46 -10.78 -0.86 -14.92
N LEU A 47 -11.39 -2.04 -14.99
CA LEU A 47 -12.10 -2.60 -13.85
C LEU A 47 -11.17 -2.92 -12.67
N GLU A 48 -9.98 -3.46 -12.95
CA GLU A 48 -8.94 -3.72 -11.95
C GLU A 48 -8.48 -2.39 -11.30
N ASN A 49 -8.31 -1.33 -12.09
CA ASN A 49 -8.01 0.01 -11.59
C ASN A 49 -9.13 0.53 -10.67
N ILE A 50 -10.40 0.43 -11.08
CA ILE A 50 -11.56 0.86 -10.26
C ILE A 50 -11.64 0.06 -8.96
N GLN A 51 -11.38 -1.25 -9.00
CA GLN A 51 -11.36 -2.09 -7.80
C GLN A 51 -10.26 -1.66 -6.83
N LEU A 52 -9.08 -1.32 -7.34
CA LEU A 52 -7.98 -0.79 -6.54
C LEU A 52 -8.33 0.56 -5.91
N MET A 53 -8.85 1.50 -6.71
CA MET A 53 -9.30 2.81 -6.22
C MET A 53 -10.38 2.68 -5.15
N THR A 54 -11.37 1.81 -5.38
CA THR A 54 -12.46 1.57 -4.41
C THR A 54 -11.93 0.95 -3.13
N LYS A 55 -11.00 0.00 -3.22
CA LYS A 55 -10.36 -0.61 -2.05
C LYS A 55 -9.61 0.44 -1.23
N ASN A 56 -8.88 1.34 -1.88
CA ASN A 56 -8.15 2.41 -1.22
C ASN A 56 -9.11 3.45 -0.59
N PHE A 57 -10.17 3.83 -1.32
CA PHE A 57 -11.21 4.72 -0.80
C PHE A 57 -11.94 4.12 0.40
N LEU A 58 -12.29 2.84 0.36
CA LEU A 58 -12.96 2.16 1.48
C LEU A 58 -12.03 2.00 2.68
N LYS A 59 -10.73 1.77 2.49
CA LYS A 59 -9.74 1.82 3.58
C LYS A 59 -9.72 3.21 4.24
N PHE A 60 -9.81 4.28 3.45
CA PHE A 60 -9.85 5.65 3.96
C PHE A 60 -11.19 5.99 4.64
N SER A 61 -12.33 5.60 4.04
CA SER A 61 -13.67 5.90 4.54
C SER A 61 -14.08 5.03 5.74
N ASN A 62 -13.49 3.84 5.88
CA ASN A 62 -13.60 2.98 7.06
C ASN A 62 -12.32 3.09 7.92
N LEU A 63 -11.89 4.32 8.21
CA LEU A 63 -11.11 4.52 9.43
C LEU A 63 -12.05 4.19 10.60
N ASP A 64 -12.05 2.92 11.00
CA ASP A 64 -12.66 2.48 12.25
C ASP A 64 -12.17 3.43 13.35
N LYS A 65 -13.05 3.77 14.29
CA LYS A 65 -12.65 4.58 15.44
C LYS A 65 -11.38 3.97 16.03
N PRO A 66 -10.28 4.73 16.15
CA PRO A 66 -9.02 4.19 16.63
C PRO A 66 -9.23 3.54 17.98
N HIS A 67 -8.82 2.27 18.07
CA HIS A 67 -8.80 1.52 19.31
C HIS A 67 -7.45 1.75 19.97
N PHE A 68 -7.35 2.82 20.75
CA PHE A 68 -6.13 3.16 21.45
C PHE A 68 -5.80 2.12 22.52
N GLN A 69 -4.56 1.64 22.51
CA GLN A 69 -3.99 0.83 23.56
C GLN A 69 -2.50 1.13 23.69
N ALA A 70 -1.93 0.79 24.85
CA ALA A 70 -0.49 0.82 25.03
C ALA A 70 0.10 -0.41 24.33
N PHE A 71 1.09 -0.21 23.48
CA PHE A 71 1.83 -1.31 22.85
C PHE A 71 3.30 -0.96 22.68
N ASP A 72 4.10 -2.01 22.54
CA ASP A 72 5.51 -1.91 22.17
C ASP A 72 5.62 -1.81 20.65
N THR A 73 6.11 -0.66 20.16
CA THR A 73 6.27 -0.37 18.74
C THR A 73 7.16 -1.40 18.04
N LYS A 74 8.16 -1.93 18.74
CA LYS A 74 9.09 -2.92 18.18
C LYS A 74 8.35 -4.15 17.66
N ASN A 75 7.45 -4.69 18.46
CA ASN A 75 6.70 -5.90 18.10
C ASN A 75 5.83 -5.68 16.85
N ILE A 76 5.17 -4.51 16.75
CA ILE A 76 4.31 -4.17 15.62
C ILE A 76 5.12 -4.07 14.32
N ILE A 77 6.31 -3.44 14.38
CA ILE A 77 7.14 -3.25 13.20
C ILE A 77 7.82 -4.55 12.78
N GLU A 78 8.32 -5.35 13.72
CA GLU A 78 8.86 -6.68 13.43
C GLU A 78 7.80 -7.57 12.75
N ASP A 79 6.55 -7.55 13.24
CA ASP A 79 5.45 -8.30 12.64
C ASP A 79 5.09 -7.81 11.24
N ALA A 80 5.06 -6.49 11.02
CA ALA A 80 4.80 -5.91 9.71
C ALA A 80 5.86 -6.35 8.68
N ILE A 81 7.12 -6.46 9.09
CA ILE A 81 8.26 -6.80 8.22
C ILE A 81 8.29 -8.29 7.87
N LYS A 82 7.81 -9.18 8.74
CA LYS A 82 7.70 -10.62 8.43
C LYS A 82 6.94 -10.88 7.13
N LYS A 83 5.95 -10.04 6.80
CA LYS A 83 5.18 -10.14 5.56
C LYS A 83 6.02 -9.86 4.31
N TYR A 84 7.08 -9.08 4.44
CA TYR A 84 7.99 -8.71 3.35
C TYR A 84 9.20 -9.62 3.22
N GLN A 85 9.49 -10.45 4.23
CA GLN A 85 10.59 -11.43 4.18
C GLN A 85 10.62 -12.28 2.90
N PRO A 86 9.49 -12.77 2.35
CA PRO A 86 9.50 -13.54 1.10
C PRO A 86 9.97 -12.77 -0.15
N TYR A 87 10.00 -11.44 -0.10
CA TYR A 87 10.42 -10.57 -1.20
C TYR A 87 11.90 -10.16 -1.08
N LEU A 88 12.52 -10.36 0.08
CA LEU A 88 13.93 -10.07 0.28
C LEU A 88 14.79 -10.95 -0.63
N SER A 89 15.82 -10.35 -1.21
CA SER A 89 16.74 -11.01 -2.13
C SER A 89 18.11 -10.34 -2.07
N ASP A 90 19.11 -10.86 -2.78
CA ASP A 90 20.43 -10.21 -2.84
C ASP A 90 20.36 -8.77 -3.38
N ASP A 91 19.31 -8.44 -4.15
CA ASP A 91 19.07 -7.13 -4.71
C ASP A 91 18.15 -6.25 -3.84
N LEU A 92 17.56 -6.76 -2.76
CA LEU A 92 16.60 -6.04 -1.91
C LEU A 92 16.76 -6.39 -0.43
N ASP A 93 17.17 -5.40 0.36
CA ASP A 93 17.36 -5.52 1.80
C ASP A 93 16.47 -4.54 2.60
N ILE A 94 16.09 -4.94 3.81
CA ILE A 94 15.36 -4.10 4.77
C ILE A 94 16.09 -4.16 6.11
N GLN A 95 16.64 -3.03 6.53
CA GLN A 95 17.39 -2.90 7.77
C GLN A 95 16.57 -2.09 8.79
N ILE A 96 16.63 -2.52 10.05
CA ILE A 96 15.86 -1.92 11.14
C ILE A 96 16.84 -1.57 12.27
N SER A 97 16.78 -0.33 12.72
CA SER A 97 17.47 0.15 13.92
C SER A 97 16.43 0.70 14.89
N ILE A 98 16.48 0.25 16.14
CA ILE A 98 15.55 0.65 17.19
C ILE A 98 16.39 1.08 18.38
N ASP A 99 16.20 2.31 18.84
CA ASP A 99 16.90 2.80 20.02
C ASP A 99 16.41 2.11 21.30
N ASP A 100 17.34 1.86 22.23
CA ASP A 100 17.05 1.16 23.48
C ASP A 100 16.11 1.94 24.42
N ASP A 101 15.93 3.24 24.18
CA ASP A 101 15.08 4.13 24.98
C ASP A 101 13.65 4.28 24.44
N VAL A 102 13.30 3.56 23.37
CA VAL A 102 11.94 3.54 22.80
C VAL A 102 10.95 3.01 23.84
N LYS A 103 9.97 3.85 24.18
CA LYS A 103 8.94 3.54 25.19
C LYS A 103 7.66 3.05 24.51
N PRO A 104 6.83 2.26 25.20
CA PRO A 104 5.49 1.94 24.74
C PRO A 104 4.66 3.21 24.46
N VAL A 105 3.90 3.20 23.36
CA VAL A 105 3.09 4.34 22.93
C VAL A 105 1.60 4.05 23.04
N TRP A 106 0.81 5.11 23.20
CA TRP A 106 -0.66 5.04 23.24
C TRP A 106 -1.24 5.39 21.86
N ALA A 107 -1.48 4.37 21.04
CA ALA A 107 -2.02 4.51 19.68
C ALA A 107 -2.88 3.26 19.30
N ASP A 108 -3.49 3.25 18.12
CA ASP A 108 -4.08 2.02 17.57
C ASP A 108 -3.00 1.26 16.79
N PRO A 109 -2.51 0.10 17.28
CA PRO A 109 -1.41 -0.61 16.63
C PRO A 109 -1.77 -1.07 15.20
N ARG A 110 -3.05 -1.32 14.91
CA ARG A 110 -3.49 -1.72 13.56
C ARG A 110 -3.37 -0.56 12.57
N GLN A 111 -3.62 0.66 13.03
CA GLN A 111 -3.46 1.85 12.19
C GLN A 111 -1.98 2.19 11.98
N ILE A 112 -1.14 1.99 13.00
CA ILE A 112 0.32 2.14 12.87
C ILE A 112 0.90 1.10 11.91
N GLU A 113 0.52 -0.18 12.04
CA GLU A 113 0.87 -1.24 11.09
C GLU A 113 0.44 -0.89 9.66
N MET A 114 -0.76 -0.32 9.48
CA MET A 114 -1.24 0.12 8.18
C MET A 114 -0.39 1.25 7.59
N ILE A 115 -0.03 2.27 8.37
CA ILE A 115 0.87 3.35 7.94
C ILE A 115 2.19 2.75 7.47
N PHE A 116 2.74 1.82 8.25
CA PHE A 116 3.99 1.15 7.93
C PHE A 116 3.94 0.39 6.61
N HIS A 117 2.86 -0.35 6.36
CA HIS A 117 2.63 -1.02 5.08
C HIS A 117 2.55 -0.05 3.90
N ILE A 118 1.89 1.10 4.06
CA ILE A 118 1.79 2.12 3.01
C ILE A 118 3.19 2.66 2.66
N LEU A 119 3.99 2.98 3.67
CA LEU A 119 5.36 3.49 3.46
C LEU A 119 6.26 2.45 2.80
N LEU A 120 6.21 1.19 3.23
CA LEU A 120 6.99 0.10 2.64
C LEU A 120 6.57 -0.22 1.20
N GLU A 121 5.27 -0.26 0.91
CA GLU A 121 4.79 -0.46 -0.46
C GLU A 121 5.24 0.67 -1.39
N ASN A 122 5.22 1.91 -0.92
CA ASN A 122 5.71 3.07 -1.67
C ASN A 122 7.22 2.98 -1.92
N ALA A 123 8.02 2.65 -0.90
CA ALA A 123 9.47 2.47 -1.03
C ALA A 123 9.83 1.37 -2.03
N LEU A 124 9.18 0.19 -1.94
CA LEU A 124 9.40 -0.92 -2.86
C LEU A 124 9.05 -0.56 -4.31
N ALA A 125 7.96 0.19 -4.51
CA ALA A 125 7.55 0.65 -5.83
C ALA A 125 8.55 1.65 -6.42
N ALA A 126 9.00 2.64 -5.63
CA ALA A 126 9.97 3.64 -6.05
C ALA A 126 11.32 3.00 -6.46
N MET A 127 11.74 1.99 -5.71
CA MET A 127 12.97 1.22 -5.94
C MET A 127 12.84 0.14 -7.02
N GLN A 128 11.65 -0.06 -7.60
CA GLN A 128 11.38 -1.16 -8.54
C GLN A 128 11.80 -2.54 -8.00
N GLY A 129 11.66 -2.73 -6.68
CA GLY A 129 12.03 -3.95 -5.99
C GLY A 129 13.53 -4.19 -5.81
N LYS A 130 14.39 -3.17 -5.97
CA LYS A 130 15.84 -3.29 -5.75
C LYS A 130 16.42 -2.13 -4.94
N GLY A 131 17.25 -2.41 -3.95
CA GLY A 131 17.90 -1.41 -3.12
C GLY A 131 17.82 -1.74 -1.63
N LEU A 132 17.85 -0.70 -0.80
CA LEU A 132 17.82 -0.81 0.65
C LEU A 132 16.71 0.08 1.22
N ILE A 133 15.91 -0.50 2.11
CA ILE A 133 15.02 0.26 3.00
C ILE A 133 15.65 0.28 4.40
N ASN A 134 15.91 1.47 4.93
CA ASN A 134 16.34 1.68 6.30
C ASN A 134 15.17 2.18 7.13
N ILE A 135 14.96 1.54 8.28
CA ILE A 135 13.89 1.87 9.21
C ILE A 135 14.54 2.22 10.54
N ASN A 136 14.40 3.48 10.96
CA ASN A 136 14.91 3.95 12.25
C ASN A 136 13.75 4.28 13.17
N ILE A 137 13.83 3.82 14.42
CA ILE A 137 12.83 4.08 15.44
C ILE A 137 13.53 4.66 16.66
N SER A 138 13.13 5.86 17.04
CA SER A 138 13.76 6.63 18.11
C SER A 138 12.71 7.44 18.89
N MET A 139 13.10 7.95 20.05
CA MET A 139 12.35 8.99 20.74
C MET A 139 12.88 10.37 20.31
N ALA A 140 12.01 11.25 19.84
CA ALA A 140 12.37 12.58 19.35
C ALA A 140 11.53 13.70 20.00
N GLN A 141 12.12 14.89 20.15
CA GLN A 141 11.42 16.10 20.61
C GLN A 141 11.14 17.01 19.42
N TYR A 142 9.90 17.00 18.93
CA TYR A 142 9.52 17.67 17.69
C TYR A 142 9.01 19.11 17.85
N LEU A 143 8.85 19.58 19.08
CA LEU A 143 8.28 20.90 19.35
C LEU A 143 9.06 21.57 20.48
N GLU A 144 9.75 22.68 20.18
CA GLU A 144 10.42 23.52 21.20
C GLU A 144 9.49 23.95 22.35
N LYS A 145 8.16 23.90 22.14
CA LYS A 145 7.13 24.29 23.10
C LYS A 145 6.39 23.11 23.76
N SER A 146 6.69 21.87 23.39
CA SER A 146 6.08 20.68 23.99
C SER A 146 7.18 19.81 24.57
N PHE A 147 7.17 19.65 25.90
CA PHE A 147 8.04 18.71 26.62
C PHE A 147 7.65 17.24 26.41
N LEU A 148 6.78 16.93 25.45
CA LEU A 148 6.39 15.57 25.13
C LEU A 148 7.43 14.99 24.18
N GLU A 149 8.16 14.00 24.67
CA GLU A 149 8.85 13.03 23.82
C GLU A 149 7.82 12.34 22.92
N SER A 150 8.13 12.30 21.63
CA SER A 150 7.33 11.62 20.61
C SER A 150 8.11 10.42 20.09
N LEU A 151 7.40 9.38 19.71
CA LEU A 151 7.99 8.31 18.91
C LEU A 151 8.19 8.82 17.48
N GLU A 152 9.40 8.71 16.98
CA GLU A 152 9.75 8.94 15.59
C GLU A 152 9.97 7.59 14.90
N ILE A 153 9.36 7.43 13.72
CA ILE A 153 9.56 6.28 12.84
C ILE A 153 9.98 6.86 11.49
N GLU A 154 11.24 6.65 11.13
CA GLU A 154 11.79 7.03 9.83
C GLU A 154 11.81 5.80 8.93
N VAL A 155 11.33 5.97 7.69
CA VAL A 155 11.44 4.97 6.62
C VAL A 155 12.15 5.64 5.45
N ALA A 156 13.37 5.22 5.18
CA ALA A 156 14.20 5.74 4.10
C ALA A 156 14.46 4.66 3.06
N ASP A 157 14.37 5.00 1.78
CA ASP A 157 14.67 4.12 0.66
C ASP A 157 15.79 4.68 -0.23
N THR A 158 16.46 3.80 -0.97
CA THR A 158 17.51 4.18 -1.93
C THR A 158 16.98 4.39 -3.36
N GLY A 159 15.70 4.71 -3.51
CA GLY A 159 15.05 4.97 -4.78
C GLY A 159 15.47 6.32 -5.40
N PRO A 160 14.84 6.72 -6.51
CA PRO A 160 15.19 7.94 -7.24
C PRO A 160 14.86 9.25 -6.49
N GLY A 161 14.18 9.17 -5.34
CA GLY A 161 13.66 10.31 -4.62
C GLY A 161 12.41 10.91 -5.26
N ILE A 162 11.95 12.04 -4.71
CA ILE A 162 10.76 12.77 -5.14
C ILE A 162 11.20 14.16 -5.60
N ASP A 163 10.73 14.61 -6.77
CA ASP A 163 10.99 15.97 -7.27
C ASP A 163 10.47 17.02 -6.29
N GLU A 164 11.20 18.13 -6.12
CA GLU A 164 10.83 19.19 -5.18
C GLU A 164 9.41 19.76 -5.42
N ASN A 165 8.97 19.81 -6.69
CA ASN A 165 7.63 20.31 -7.02
C ASN A 165 6.53 19.34 -6.60
N ASP A 166 6.84 18.05 -6.56
CA ASP A 166 5.89 16.99 -6.21
C ASP A 166 5.83 16.77 -4.69
N LYS A 167 6.93 17.03 -3.95
CA LYS A 167 7.00 16.89 -2.48
C LYS A 167 5.86 17.59 -1.73
N ILE A 168 5.40 18.73 -2.23
CA ILE A 168 4.33 19.52 -1.58
C ILE A 168 2.97 18.82 -1.72
N LYS A 169 2.81 17.96 -2.72
CA LYS A 169 1.52 17.34 -3.10
C LYS A 169 1.41 15.87 -2.69
N ILE A 170 2.46 15.27 -2.13
CA ILE A 170 2.49 13.82 -1.85
C ILE A 170 1.42 13.34 -0.86
N PHE A 171 0.82 14.25 -0.10
CA PHE A 171 -0.28 13.98 0.84
C PHE A 171 -1.62 14.56 0.39
N GLU A 172 -1.70 15.19 -0.78
CA GLU A 172 -2.97 15.66 -1.33
C GLU A 172 -3.78 14.48 -1.87
N PRO A 173 -5.06 14.32 -1.48
CA PRO A 173 -5.93 13.34 -2.10
C PRO A 173 -6.21 13.73 -3.56
N TYR A 174 -6.19 12.73 -4.45
CA TYR A 174 -6.46 12.87 -5.89
C TYR A 174 -7.79 13.58 -6.20
#